data_AF-A0A7X8YXB1-F1
#
_entry.id   AF-A0A7X8YXB1-F1
#
_cell.length_a   1.000
_cell.length_b   1.000
_cell.length_c   1.000
_cell.angle_alpha   90.00
_cell.angle_beta   90.00
_cell.angle_gamma   90.00
#
_symmetry.space_group_name_H-M   'P 1'
#
loop_
_entity.id
_entity.type
_entity.pdbx_description
1 polymer ?
#
loop_
_entity_poly.entity_id
_entity_poly.type
_entity_poly.pdbx_seq_one_letter_code
_entity_poly.pdbx_strand_id
1 'polypeptide(L)'
;MILIISAGMGVQWLWRRLISPGWVSWALLPGTIVSEMSYIFGCLITGGEIRRARIMPDMQEKDKEPQAPTEAAPKLRLVGPIVASLICIAACGAGIIISNQFFGQEVISKFEASAPLGVQPTNEQTQATVQQALPGDWNSFWNQLEGQVRLIRRTLQAWGGLDWLQWHVPLFVYLVVCLAVRMAPAGRPFVPTLLAVVLIAGVIRIVGLMNTQFENIMQNLWPLLTYVWSTLLLLLVISLLLHAIVGVGKSMLDSTASGPAQGGKKSAKADA
;
A
#
# COMPACT_ATOMS: atom_id res chain seq x y z
N MET A 1 9.22 6.25 2.27
CA MET A 1 7.85 6.82 2.18
C MET A 1 7.31 6.84 0.75
N ILE A 2 8.01 7.42 -0.24
CA ILE A 2 7.52 7.43 -1.64
C ILE A 2 7.24 6.00 -2.14
N LEU A 3 8.18 5.08 -1.95
CA LEU A 3 8.02 3.68 -2.34
C LEU A 3 6.78 3.02 -1.70
N ILE A 4 6.54 3.27 -0.40
CA ILE A 4 5.37 2.75 0.35
C ILE A 4 4.07 3.23 -0.31
N ILE A 5 3.99 4.51 -0.65
CA ILE A 5 2.80 5.10 -1.29
C ILE A 5 2.61 4.53 -2.70
N SER A 6 3.68 4.40 -3.47
CA SER A 6 3.64 3.79 -4.80
C SER A 6 3.19 2.33 -4.76
N ALA A 7 3.69 1.54 -3.80
CA ALA A 7 3.26 0.16 -3.60
C ALA A 7 1.79 0.08 -3.16
N GLY A 8 1.36 0.91 -2.21
CA GLY A 8 -0.04 1.00 -1.79
C GLY A 8 -0.97 1.34 -2.96
N MET A 9 -0.58 2.28 -3.82
CA MET A 9 -1.31 2.63 -5.04
C MET A 9 -1.37 1.47 -6.03
N GLY A 10 -0.26 0.76 -6.24
CA GLY A 10 -0.20 -0.44 -7.08
C GLY A 10 -1.13 -1.55 -6.59
N VAL A 11 -1.13 -1.81 -5.27
CA VAL A 11 -2.04 -2.79 -4.63
C VAL A 11 -3.50 -2.39 -4.84
N GLN A 12 -3.87 -1.13 -4.57
CA GLN A 12 -5.25 -0.67 -4.77
C GLN A 12 -5.70 -0.80 -6.23
N TRP A 13 -4.85 -0.40 -7.17
CA TRP A 13 -5.17 -0.47 -8.59
C TRP A 13 -5.39 -1.91 -9.04
N LEU A 14 -4.54 -2.82 -8.58
CA LEU A 14 -4.64 -4.23 -8.93
C LEU A 14 -5.86 -4.91 -8.29
N TRP A 15 -6.17 -4.57 -7.03
CA TRP A 15 -7.36 -5.06 -6.35
C TRP A 15 -8.65 -4.60 -7.02
N ARG A 16 -8.73 -3.35 -7.49
CA ARG A 16 -9.89 -2.86 -8.25
C ARG A 16 -10.11 -3.58 -9.58
N ARG A 17 -9.05 -4.17 -10.17
CA ARG A 17 -9.15 -4.98 -11.38
C ARG A 17 -9.55 -6.43 -11.10
N LEU A 18 -9.18 -6.97 -9.94
CA LEU A 18 -9.40 -8.37 -9.58
C LEU A 18 -10.70 -8.62 -8.82
N ILE A 19 -11.04 -7.71 -7.91
CA ILE A 19 -12.15 -7.84 -6.96
C ILE A 19 -13.15 -6.72 -7.24
N SER A 20 -14.44 -6.99 -7.07
CA SER A 20 -15.44 -5.95 -7.23
C SER A 20 -15.19 -4.77 -6.27
N PRO A 21 -15.38 -3.52 -6.74
CA PRO A 21 -14.99 -2.32 -5.99
C PRO A 21 -15.71 -2.19 -4.64
N GLY A 22 -16.92 -2.75 -4.50
CA GLY A 22 -17.67 -2.76 -3.25
C GLY A 22 -16.98 -3.58 -2.15
N TRP A 23 -16.49 -4.77 -2.48
CA TRP A 23 -15.78 -5.64 -1.53
C TRP A 23 -14.44 -5.04 -1.11
N VAL A 24 -13.69 -4.47 -2.05
CA VAL A 24 -12.42 -3.77 -1.74
C VAL A 24 -12.67 -2.58 -0.81
N SER A 25 -13.72 -1.80 -1.08
CA SER A 25 -14.07 -0.63 -0.27
C SER A 25 -14.51 -1.02 1.14
N TRP A 26 -15.28 -2.10 1.27
CA TRP A 26 -15.70 -2.64 2.56
C TRP A 26 -14.52 -3.21 3.35
N ALA A 27 -13.65 -4.00 2.70
CA ALA A 27 -12.46 -4.54 3.34
C ALA A 27 -11.52 -3.44 3.85
N LEU A 28 -11.40 -2.32 3.13
CA LEU A 28 -10.54 -1.19 3.50
C LEU A 28 -11.24 -0.12 4.36
N LEU A 29 -12.45 -0.39 4.86
CA LEU A 29 -13.30 0.60 5.52
C LEU A 29 -12.63 1.29 6.72
N PRO A 30 -11.95 0.59 7.65
CA PRO A 30 -11.32 1.25 8.80
C PRO A 30 -10.25 2.27 8.38
N GLY A 31 -9.39 1.91 7.43
CA GLY A 31 -8.39 2.83 6.89
C GLY A 31 -9.03 3.98 6.11
N THR A 32 -10.17 3.73 5.46
CA THR A 32 -10.95 4.76 4.75
C THR A 32 -11.45 5.82 5.72
N ILE A 33 -12.06 5.40 6.85
CA ILE A 33 -12.56 6.31 7.88
C ILE A 33 -11.44 7.22 8.37
N VAL A 34 -10.28 6.64 8.75
CA VAL A 34 -9.14 7.44 9.21
C VAL A 34 -8.70 8.42 8.13
N SER A 35 -8.51 7.95 6.89
CA SER A 35 -8.03 8.81 5.80
C SER A 35 -9.00 9.95 5.44
N GLU A 36 -10.30 9.71 5.48
CA GLU A 36 -11.33 10.69 5.13
C GLU A 36 -11.55 11.69 6.27
N MET A 37 -11.64 11.23 7.52
CA MET A 37 -11.74 12.13 8.68
C MET A 37 -10.54 13.06 8.78
N SER A 38 -9.32 12.52 8.58
CA SER A 38 -8.10 13.30 8.57
C SER A 38 -8.03 14.30 7.41
N TYR A 39 -8.54 13.92 6.25
CA TYR A 39 -8.63 14.84 5.11
C TYR A 39 -9.62 15.98 5.36
N ILE A 40 -10.81 15.68 5.88
CA ILE A 40 -11.80 16.68 6.27
C ILE A 40 -11.21 17.65 7.29
N PHE A 41 -10.52 17.12 8.30
CA PHE A 41 -9.84 17.93 9.31
C PHE A 41 -8.77 18.85 8.71
N GLY A 42 -7.98 18.35 7.76
CA GLY A 42 -7.01 19.16 7.04
C GLY A 42 -7.64 20.25 6.17
N CYS A 43 -8.75 19.95 5.49
CA CYS A 43 -9.52 20.95 4.77
C CYS A 43 -10.06 22.05 5.70
N LEU A 44 -10.58 21.67 6.88
CA LEU A 44 -11.07 22.61 7.89
C LEU A 44 -9.96 23.54 8.41
N ILE A 45 -8.78 23.00 8.72
CA ILE A 45 -7.62 23.80 9.16
C ILE A 45 -7.24 24.86 8.10
N THR A 46 -7.39 24.52 6.83
CA THR A 46 -7.07 25.44 5.71
C THR A 46 -8.20 26.41 5.36
N GLY A 47 -9.30 26.41 6.15
CA GLY A 47 -10.46 27.26 5.93
C GLY A 47 -11.32 26.85 4.73
N GLY A 48 -11.29 25.58 4.34
CA GLY A 48 -12.17 25.02 3.31
C GLY A 48 -13.59 24.77 3.82
N GLU A 49 -14.56 24.81 2.92
CA GLU A 49 -15.96 24.48 3.21
C GLU A 49 -16.23 23.00 2.89
N ILE A 50 -16.95 22.33 3.80
CA ILE A 50 -17.42 20.95 3.60
C ILE A 50 -18.75 21.01 2.85
N ARG A 51 -18.75 20.68 1.55
CA ARG A 51 -19.99 20.68 0.77
C ARG A 51 -20.79 19.40 0.97
N ARG A 52 -20.14 18.24 0.94
CA ARG A 52 -20.72 16.92 1.22
C ARG A 52 -19.67 15.96 1.75
N ALA A 53 -19.98 15.25 2.83
CA ALA A 53 -19.21 14.11 3.30
C ALA A 53 -19.96 12.83 2.92
N ARG A 54 -19.43 12.05 1.96
CA ARG A 54 -20.02 10.78 1.55
C ARG A 54 -19.05 9.64 1.87
N ILE A 55 -19.38 8.85 2.89
CA ILE A 55 -18.48 7.79 3.36
C ILE A 55 -18.49 6.56 2.42
N MET A 56 -19.55 6.38 1.63
CA MET A 56 -19.72 5.23 0.74
C MET A 56 -20.06 5.67 -0.69
N PRO A 57 -19.31 5.21 -1.71
CA PRO A 57 -19.66 5.45 -3.10
C PRO A 57 -20.97 4.71 -3.44
N ASP A 58 -21.84 5.32 -4.23
CA ASP A 58 -23.07 4.67 -4.69
C ASP A 58 -22.71 3.41 -5.50
N MET A 59 -23.23 2.26 -5.09
CA MET A 59 -22.98 0.98 -5.76
C MET A 59 -23.59 0.90 -7.17
N GLN A 60 -24.43 1.87 -7.57
CA GLN A 60 -25.21 1.80 -8.82
C GLN A 60 -24.47 2.33 -10.05
N GLU A 61 -23.31 2.96 -9.93
CA GLU A 61 -22.63 3.59 -11.06
C GLU A 61 -21.35 2.86 -11.48
N LYS A 62 -21.50 1.85 -12.35
CA LYS A 62 -20.37 1.04 -12.86
C LYS A 62 -19.50 1.76 -13.90
N ASP A 63 -20.00 2.82 -14.54
CA ASP A 63 -19.36 3.44 -15.71
C ASP A 63 -18.79 4.84 -15.47
N LYS A 64 -18.95 5.44 -14.27
CA LYS A 64 -18.36 6.75 -13.99
C LYS A 64 -16.94 6.62 -13.44
N GLU A 65 -16.07 7.53 -13.86
CA GLU A 65 -14.74 7.67 -13.29
C GLU A 65 -14.83 7.77 -11.76
N PRO A 66 -13.92 7.11 -11.02
CA PRO A 66 -13.96 7.08 -9.57
C PRO A 66 -13.83 8.48 -8.99
N GLN A 67 -14.96 9.10 -8.65
CA GLN A 67 -15.00 10.37 -7.95
C GLN A 67 -14.53 10.18 -6.50
N ALA A 68 -13.82 11.18 -5.97
CA ALA A 68 -13.40 11.16 -4.59
C ALA A 68 -14.65 11.13 -3.67
N PRO A 69 -14.66 10.31 -2.61
CA PRO A 69 -15.82 10.16 -1.73
C PRO A 69 -16.20 11.47 -1.00
N THR A 70 -15.24 12.38 -0.82
CA THR A 70 -15.48 13.67 -0.16
C THR A 70 -15.23 14.84 -1.11
N GLU A 71 -16.29 15.58 -1.43
CA GLU A 71 -16.22 16.87 -2.10
C GLU A 71 -15.95 17.97 -1.07
N ALA A 72 -14.70 18.05 -0.59
CA ALA A 72 -14.21 19.19 0.16
C ALA A 72 -13.25 19.98 -0.74
N ALA A 73 -13.63 21.23 -1.04
CA ALA A 73 -12.79 22.12 -1.83
C ALA A 73 -12.04 23.05 -0.87
N PRO A 74 -10.70 22.94 -0.77
CA PRO A 74 -9.93 23.86 0.05
C PRO A 74 -9.99 25.28 -0.54
N LYS A 75 -10.03 26.28 0.34
CA LYS A 75 -10.03 27.70 -0.06
C LYS A 75 -8.76 28.07 -0.83
N LEU A 76 -7.62 27.49 -0.43
CA LEU A 76 -6.35 27.61 -1.12
C LEU A 76 -6.15 26.43 -2.08
N ARG A 77 -6.27 26.68 -3.38
CA ARG A 77 -6.19 25.64 -4.43
C ARG A 77 -4.91 24.80 -4.38
N LEU A 78 -3.78 25.39 -4.01
CA LEU A 78 -2.49 24.69 -3.98
C LEU A 78 -2.13 24.16 -2.59
N VAL A 79 -2.24 25.01 -1.55
CA VAL A 79 -1.79 24.67 -0.18
C VAL A 79 -2.73 23.70 0.51
N GLY A 80 -4.04 23.82 0.26
CA GLY A 80 -5.05 23.00 0.92
C GLY A 80 -4.87 21.50 0.71
N PRO A 81 -4.74 21.01 -0.54
CA PRO A 81 -4.54 19.58 -0.79
C PRO A 81 -3.24 19.03 -0.19
N ILE A 82 -2.20 19.86 -0.09
CA ILE A 82 -0.91 19.47 0.52
C ILE A 82 -1.10 19.25 2.02
N VAL A 83 -1.67 20.22 2.73
CA VAL A 83 -1.91 20.14 4.19
C VAL A 83 -2.85 18.98 4.51
N ALA A 84 -3.92 18.81 3.76
CA ALA A 84 -4.87 17.71 3.96
C ALA A 84 -4.24 16.34 3.69
N SER A 85 -3.37 16.22 2.67
CA SER A 85 -2.59 14.99 2.44
C SER A 85 -1.60 14.71 3.56
N LEU A 86 -0.94 15.75 4.08
CA LEU A 86 0.02 15.64 5.18
C LEU A 86 -0.66 15.11 6.45
N ILE A 87 -1.82 15.68 6.80
CA ILE A 87 -2.61 15.23 7.96
C ILE A 87 -3.11 13.80 7.78
N CYS A 88 -3.54 13.43 6.57
CA CYS A 88 -3.95 12.07 6.24
C CYS A 88 -2.81 11.05 6.43
N ILE A 89 -1.61 11.34 5.90
CA ILE A 89 -0.44 10.46 6.06
C ILE A 89 -0.04 10.37 7.54
N ALA A 90 0.00 11.50 8.24
CA ALA A 90 0.33 11.55 9.67
C ALA A 90 -0.66 10.74 10.50
N ALA A 91 -1.95 10.86 10.24
CA ALA A 91 -2.99 10.11 10.95
C ALA A 91 -2.95 8.60 10.65
N CYS A 92 -2.72 8.20 9.40
CA CYS A 92 -2.54 6.78 9.08
C CYS A 92 -1.29 6.22 9.77
N GLY A 93 -0.19 6.98 9.79
CA GLY A 93 1.03 6.61 10.49
C GLY A 93 0.81 6.47 12.00
N ALA A 94 0.14 7.44 12.62
CA ALA A 94 -0.24 7.40 14.02
C ALA A 94 -1.15 6.19 14.32
N GLY A 95 -2.13 5.90 13.44
CA GLY A 95 -2.99 4.74 13.56
C GLY A 95 -2.22 3.42 13.54
N ILE A 96 -1.18 3.30 12.71
CA ILE A 96 -0.29 2.13 12.68
C ILE A 96 0.51 2.01 13.99
N ILE A 97 1.05 3.12 14.50
CA ILE A 97 1.80 3.15 15.76
C ILE A 97 0.91 2.73 16.94
N ILE A 98 -0.29 3.31 17.03
CA ILE A 98 -1.27 2.98 18.06
C ILE A 98 -1.65 1.50 17.96
N SER A 99 -1.99 1.02 16.76
CA SER A 99 -2.33 -0.40 16.54
C SER A 99 -1.18 -1.33 16.95
N ASN A 100 0.06 -0.92 16.73
CA ASN A 100 1.24 -1.68 17.15
C ASN A 100 1.38 -1.76 18.67
N GLN A 101 1.14 -0.66 19.38
CA GLN A 101 1.22 -0.64 20.85
C GLN A 101 0.16 -1.56 21.50
N PHE A 102 -1.06 -1.60 20.94
CA PHE A 102 -2.15 -2.41 21.50
C PHE A 102 -2.11 -3.88 21.07
N PHE A 103 -1.73 -4.18 19.83
CA PHE A 103 -1.92 -5.51 19.25
C PHE A 103 -0.68 -6.09 18.56
N GLY A 104 0.33 -5.25 18.27
CA GLY A 104 1.42 -5.60 17.35
C GLY A 104 2.65 -6.22 17.98
N GLN A 105 2.81 -6.22 19.31
CA GLN A 105 4.04 -6.67 19.96
C GLN A 105 4.43 -8.11 19.58
N GLU A 106 3.46 -9.02 19.53
CA GLU A 106 3.71 -10.41 19.12
C GLU A 106 4.12 -10.51 17.65
N VAL A 107 3.43 -9.79 16.76
CA VAL A 107 3.72 -9.83 15.32
C VAL A 107 5.08 -9.24 15.00
N ILE A 108 5.42 -8.11 15.62
CA ILE A 108 6.71 -7.45 15.42
C ILE A 108 7.85 -8.27 16.03
N SER A 109 7.68 -8.85 17.22
CA SER A 109 8.71 -9.70 17.81
C SER A 109 8.98 -10.98 16.99
N LYS A 110 7.94 -11.61 16.44
CA LYS A 110 8.09 -12.75 15.51
C LYS A 110 8.73 -12.32 14.19
N PHE A 111 8.39 -11.14 13.67
CA PHE A 111 9.04 -10.57 12.50
C PHE A 111 10.52 -10.29 12.76
N GLU A 112 10.87 -9.72 13.91
CA GLU A 112 12.23 -9.50 14.35
C GLU A 112 13.01 -10.81 14.49
N ALA A 113 12.44 -11.80 15.18
CA ALA A 113 13.01 -13.12 15.39
C ALA A 113 13.16 -13.95 14.09
N SER A 114 12.35 -13.68 13.07
CA SER A 114 12.48 -14.33 11.74
C SER A 114 13.66 -13.81 10.91
N ALA A 115 14.47 -12.87 11.44
CA ALA A 115 15.75 -12.57 10.84
C ALA A 115 16.64 -13.83 10.85
N PRO A 116 17.35 -14.14 9.76
CA PRO A 116 18.15 -15.36 9.67
C PRO A 116 19.18 -15.44 10.81
N LEU A 117 18.98 -16.44 11.68
CA LEU A 117 19.90 -16.84 12.75
C LEU A 117 21.29 -17.09 12.15
N GLY A 118 22.24 -16.18 12.43
CA GLY A 118 23.63 -16.32 11.98
C GLY A 118 24.23 -15.06 11.35
N VAL A 119 23.41 -14.09 10.94
CA VAL A 119 23.90 -12.75 10.63
C VAL A 119 23.83 -11.93 11.91
N GLN A 120 24.90 -12.00 12.71
CA GLN A 120 25.05 -11.05 13.81
C GLN A 120 24.92 -9.63 13.25
N PRO A 121 24.33 -8.68 13.99
CA PRO A 121 24.34 -7.27 13.65
C PRO A 121 25.77 -6.73 13.80
N THR A 122 26.71 -7.19 12.98
CA THR A 122 27.88 -6.38 12.68
C THR A 122 27.34 -5.10 12.07
N ASN A 123 27.77 -3.95 12.61
CA ASN A 123 27.20 -2.61 12.44
C ASN A 123 26.90 -2.17 10.98
N GLU A 124 27.32 -2.94 9.98
CA GLU A 124 27.08 -2.71 8.56
C GLU A 124 25.91 -3.52 7.96
N GLN A 125 25.50 -4.66 8.56
CA GLN A 125 24.51 -5.59 7.97
C GLN A 125 23.13 -5.59 8.66
N THR A 126 22.98 -4.93 9.80
CA THR A 126 21.65 -4.60 10.38
C THR A 126 20.85 -3.67 9.45
N GLN A 127 21.50 -3.13 8.42
CA GLN A 127 20.93 -2.35 7.34
C GLN A 127 20.47 -3.21 6.16
N ALA A 128 19.71 -4.29 6.42
CA ALA A 128 18.59 -4.64 5.53
C ALA A 128 17.47 -3.58 5.64
N THR A 129 17.88 -2.31 5.80
CA THR A 129 17.09 -1.12 5.72
C THR A 129 16.77 -0.92 4.24
N VAL A 130 15.59 -0.35 3.97
CA VAL A 130 15.24 0.16 2.64
C VAL A 130 16.41 1.02 2.15
N GLN A 131 17.19 0.52 1.19
CA GLN A 131 18.36 1.24 0.69
C GLN A 131 17.89 2.60 0.18
N GLN A 132 18.48 3.66 0.72
CA GLN A 132 18.08 5.04 0.44
C GLN A 132 18.72 5.56 -0.85
N ALA A 133 19.69 4.83 -1.42
CA ALA A 133 20.39 5.18 -2.65
C ALA A 133 19.81 4.42 -3.85
N LEU A 134 19.66 5.13 -4.97
CA LEU A 134 19.38 4.51 -6.27
C LEU A 134 20.56 3.64 -6.68
N PRO A 135 20.33 2.43 -7.24
CA PRO A 135 21.41 1.58 -7.69
C PRO A 135 22.12 2.26 -8.87
N GLY A 136 23.42 2.54 -8.71
CA GLY A 136 24.26 3.10 -9.77
C GLY A 136 24.75 2.07 -10.78
N ASP A 137 24.66 0.79 -10.44
CA ASP A 137 25.10 -0.33 -11.27
C ASP A 137 24.11 -1.51 -11.24
N TRP A 138 24.29 -2.43 -12.19
CA TRP A 138 23.41 -3.58 -12.37
C TRP A 138 23.46 -4.57 -11.20
N ASN A 139 24.63 -4.75 -10.60
CA ASN A 139 24.81 -5.66 -9.46
C ASN A 139 24.07 -5.14 -8.21
N SER A 140 24.13 -3.84 -7.94
CA SER A 140 23.40 -3.18 -6.85
C SER A 140 21.90 -3.29 -7.04
N PHE A 141 21.41 -3.19 -8.28
CA PHE A 141 19.99 -3.42 -8.58
C PHE A 141 19.56 -4.84 -8.19
N TRP A 142 20.30 -5.88 -8.59
CA TRP A 142 19.98 -7.26 -8.22
C TRP A 142 20.10 -7.50 -6.72
N ASN A 143 21.11 -6.93 -6.07
CA ASN A 143 21.25 -7.01 -4.62
C ASN A 143 20.06 -6.34 -3.89
N GLN A 144 19.58 -5.21 -4.40
CA GLN A 144 18.38 -4.55 -3.89
C GLN A 144 17.13 -5.43 -4.08
N LEU A 145 16.96 -6.03 -5.25
CA LEU A 145 15.85 -6.93 -5.56
C LEU A 145 15.86 -8.17 -4.66
N GLU A 146 17.04 -8.78 -4.48
CA GLU A 146 17.21 -9.89 -3.55
C GLU A 146 16.87 -9.47 -2.11
N GLY A 147 17.28 -8.27 -1.70
CA GLY A 147 16.89 -7.67 -0.43
C GLY A 147 15.36 -7.59 -0.26
N GLN A 148 14.64 -7.15 -1.30
CA GLN A 148 13.16 -7.12 -1.27
C GLN A 148 12.56 -8.54 -1.17
N VAL A 149 13.11 -9.52 -1.90
CA VAL A 149 12.64 -10.92 -1.84
C VAL A 149 12.89 -11.52 -0.45
N ARG A 150 14.03 -11.22 0.19
CA ARG A 150 14.34 -11.64 1.55
C ARG A 150 13.35 -11.02 2.55
N LEU A 151 12.96 -9.75 2.39
CA LEU A 151 11.93 -9.11 3.21
C LEU A 151 10.59 -9.82 3.07
N ILE A 152 10.15 -10.12 1.84
CA ILE A 152 8.90 -10.85 1.57
C ILE A 152 8.94 -12.23 2.24
N ARG A 153 10.03 -12.98 2.08
CA ARG A 153 10.23 -14.29 2.73
C ARG A 153 10.15 -14.16 4.25
N ARG A 154 10.78 -13.14 4.83
CA ARG A 154 10.74 -12.88 6.28
C ARG A 154 9.32 -12.60 6.77
N THR A 155 8.53 -11.82 6.03
CA THR A 155 7.12 -11.58 6.36
C THR A 155 6.30 -12.88 6.29
N LEU A 156 6.50 -13.71 5.27
CA LEU A 156 5.84 -15.01 5.17
C LEU A 156 6.21 -15.96 6.31
N GLN A 157 7.49 -16.01 6.70
CA GLN A 157 7.95 -16.82 7.83
C GLN A 157 7.38 -16.30 9.15
N ALA A 158 7.37 -14.97 9.35
CA ALA A 158 6.76 -14.35 10.51
C ALA A 158 5.28 -14.74 10.59
N TRP A 159 4.52 -14.57 9.50
CA TRP A 159 3.10 -14.94 9.40
C TRP A 159 2.85 -16.43 9.63
N GLY A 160 3.74 -17.31 9.18
CA GLY A 160 3.65 -18.75 9.44
C GLY A 160 3.88 -19.14 10.90
N GLY A 161 4.59 -18.31 11.66
CA GLY A 161 4.86 -18.51 13.09
C GLY A 161 3.92 -17.76 14.03
N LEU A 162 2.84 -17.15 13.51
CA LEU A 162 1.84 -16.45 14.30
C LEU A 162 0.73 -17.38 14.79
N ASP A 163 0.27 -17.15 16.02
CA ASP A 163 -0.90 -17.81 16.56
C ASP A 163 -2.18 -17.11 16.06
N TRP A 164 -2.60 -17.44 14.84
CA TRP A 164 -3.79 -16.84 14.19
C TRP A 164 -5.10 -17.00 14.97
N LEU A 165 -5.14 -17.92 15.94
CA LEU A 165 -6.28 -18.12 16.82
C LEU A 165 -6.43 -16.99 17.85
N GLN A 166 -5.34 -16.29 18.18
CA GLN A 166 -5.35 -15.12 19.03
C GLN A 166 -5.92 -13.93 18.26
N TRP A 167 -7.16 -13.52 18.53
CA TRP A 167 -7.92 -12.54 17.75
C TRP A 167 -7.22 -11.20 17.50
N HIS A 168 -6.33 -10.77 18.39
CA HIS A 168 -5.58 -9.51 18.24
C HIS A 168 -4.55 -9.57 17.10
N VAL A 169 -4.02 -10.75 16.78
CA VAL A 169 -3.05 -10.94 15.69
C VAL A 169 -3.67 -10.65 14.31
N PRO A 170 -4.75 -11.34 13.87
CA PRO A 170 -5.37 -11.03 12.58
C PRO A 170 -5.95 -9.61 12.57
N LEU A 171 -6.44 -9.09 13.70
CA LEU A 171 -6.91 -7.71 13.79
C LEU A 171 -5.78 -6.70 13.52
N PHE A 172 -4.60 -6.90 14.13
CA PHE A 172 -3.42 -6.07 13.90
C PHE A 172 -3.01 -6.10 12.42
N VAL A 173 -2.84 -7.29 11.86
CA VAL A 173 -2.44 -7.46 10.46
C VAL A 173 -3.47 -6.79 9.54
N TYR A 174 -4.75 -6.99 9.78
CA TYR A 174 -5.84 -6.36 9.04
C TYR A 174 -5.81 -4.83 9.12
N LEU A 175 -5.64 -4.25 10.32
CA LEU A 175 -5.57 -2.80 10.51
C LEU A 175 -4.33 -2.19 9.83
N VAL A 176 -3.17 -2.82 9.99
CA VAL A 176 -1.93 -2.37 9.35
C VAL A 176 -2.06 -2.40 7.84
N VAL A 177 -2.60 -3.49 7.26
CA VAL A 177 -2.86 -3.58 5.82
C VAL A 177 -3.82 -2.49 5.37
N CYS A 178 -4.95 -2.30 6.07
CA CYS A 178 -5.93 -1.27 5.75
C CYS A 178 -5.32 0.14 5.74
N LEU A 179 -4.57 0.49 6.79
CA LEU A 179 -3.94 1.80 6.94
C LEU A 179 -2.79 2.00 5.95
N ALA A 180 -1.97 0.99 5.71
CA ALA A 180 -0.86 1.04 4.77
C ALA A 180 -1.35 1.21 3.32
N VAL A 181 -2.40 0.47 2.94
CA VAL A 181 -3.03 0.60 1.62
C VAL A 181 -3.68 1.98 1.49
N ARG A 182 -4.31 2.51 2.55
CA ARG A 182 -4.98 3.83 2.55
C ARG A 182 -4.06 5.04 2.72
N MET A 183 -2.77 4.84 3.03
CA MET A 183 -1.77 5.90 2.88
C MET A 183 -1.62 6.36 1.44
N ALA A 184 -1.98 5.52 0.46
CA ALA A 184 -2.02 5.91 -0.94
C ALA A 184 -3.25 6.79 -1.22
N PRO A 185 -3.07 7.95 -1.88
CA PRO A 185 -4.16 8.88 -2.19
C PRO A 185 -5.11 8.27 -3.23
N ALA A 186 -6.19 7.64 -2.77
CA ALA A 186 -7.19 7.03 -3.65
C ALA A 186 -8.00 8.13 -4.36
N GLY A 187 -7.69 8.37 -5.65
CA GLY A 187 -8.43 9.33 -6.49
C GLY A 187 -8.07 10.80 -6.29
N ARG A 188 -6.95 11.09 -5.62
CA ARG A 188 -6.44 12.47 -5.47
C ARG A 188 -5.22 12.69 -6.36
N PRO A 189 -4.92 13.94 -6.77
CA PRO A 189 -3.74 14.21 -7.58
C PRO A 189 -2.47 13.76 -6.85
N PHE A 190 -1.59 13.07 -7.57
CA PHE A 190 -0.36 12.50 -7.02
C PHE A 190 0.64 13.60 -6.56
N VAL A 191 0.68 14.73 -7.25
CA VAL A 191 1.67 15.80 -7.02
C VAL A 191 1.56 16.41 -5.61
N PRO A 192 0.39 16.84 -5.10
CA PRO A 192 0.26 17.32 -3.72
C PRO A 192 0.67 16.28 -2.67
N THR A 193 0.38 15.00 -2.91
CA THR A 193 0.77 13.94 -1.98
C THR A 193 2.28 13.73 -1.97
N LEU A 194 2.94 13.75 -3.14
CA LEU A 194 4.40 13.67 -3.22
C LEU A 194 5.06 14.86 -2.50
N LEU A 195 4.53 16.06 -2.70
CA LEU A 195 5.03 17.26 -2.01
C LEU A 195 4.80 17.19 -0.50
N ALA A 196 3.65 16.68 -0.04
CA ALA A 196 3.39 16.43 1.38
C ALA A 196 4.40 15.44 1.98
N VAL A 197 4.77 14.38 1.25
CA VAL A 197 5.77 13.40 1.70
C VAL A 197 7.16 14.03 1.83
N VAL A 198 7.55 14.87 0.86
CA VAL A 198 8.81 15.62 0.92
C VAL A 198 8.82 16.56 2.11
N LEU A 199 7.71 17.26 2.38
CA LEU A 199 7.57 18.12 3.57
C LEU A 199 7.69 17.32 4.87
N ILE A 200 7.01 16.18 4.99
CA ILE A 200 7.12 15.30 6.16
C ILE A 200 8.57 14.85 6.35
N ALA A 201 9.25 14.43 5.29
CA ALA A 201 10.65 14.02 5.36
C ALA A 201 11.57 15.19 5.82
N GLY A 202 11.30 16.40 5.32
CA GLY A 202 12.00 17.62 5.76
C GLY A 202 11.78 17.91 7.24
N VAL A 203 10.54 17.83 7.72
CA VAL A 203 10.20 18.03 9.13
C VAL A 203 10.88 16.98 10.01
N ILE A 204 10.82 15.70 9.62
CA ILE A 204 11.49 14.60 10.33
C ILE A 204 13.00 14.87 10.43
N ARG A 205 13.63 15.35 9.35
CA ARG A 205 15.06 15.69 9.36
C ARG A 205 15.37 16.85 10.31
N ILE A 206 14.57 17.91 10.30
CA ILE A 206 14.77 19.07 11.18
C ILE A 206 14.60 18.67 12.65
N VAL A 207 13.54 17.92 12.97
CA VAL A 207 13.27 17.44 14.32
C VAL A 207 14.39 16.50 14.82
N GLY A 208 14.89 15.63 13.94
CA GLY A 208 16.02 14.75 14.27
C GLY A 208 17.31 15.49 14.61
N LEU A 209 17.56 16.66 14.00
CA LEU A 209 18.71 17.50 14.34
C LEU A 209 18.55 18.22 15.69
N MET A 210 17.31 18.45 16.14
CA MET A 210 17.02 19.20 17.37
C MET A 210 16.95 18.32 18.62
N ASN A 211 16.62 17.04 18.50
CA ASN A 211 16.35 16.20 19.65
C ASN A 211 16.94 14.79 19.50
N THR A 212 17.92 14.44 20.33
CA THR A 212 18.52 13.09 20.37
C THR A 212 17.53 12.00 20.80
N GLN A 213 16.47 12.35 21.56
CA GLN A 213 15.40 11.39 21.88
C GLN A 213 14.65 10.91 20.63
N PHE A 214 14.65 11.71 19.56
CA PHE A 214 14.03 11.34 18.31
C PHE A 214 14.74 10.14 17.65
N GLU A 215 16.04 9.96 17.88
CA GLU A 215 16.78 8.79 17.38
C GLU A 215 16.23 7.50 18.00
N ASN A 216 15.96 7.50 19.32
CA ASN A 216 15.37 6.35 20.00
C ASN A 216 13.96 6.04 19.47
N ILE A 217 13.15 7.07 19.22
CA ILE A 217 11.82 6.91 18.61
C ILE A 217 11.96 6.31 17.21
N MET A 218 12.89 6.81 16.39
CA MET A 218 13.12 6.32 15.04
C MET A 218 13.59 4.87 15.02
N GLN A 219 14.49 4.48 15.94
CA GLN A 219 14.95 3.10 16.10
C GLN A 219 13.79 2.16 16.44
N ASN A 220 12.89 2.58 17.33
CA ASN A 220 11.70 1.80 17.69
C ASN A 220 10.66 1.73 16.55
N LEU A 221 10.56 2.76 15.73
CA LEU A 221 9.63 2.81 14.59
C LEU A 221 10.15 2.06 13.36
N TRP A 222 11.46 1.82 13.28
CA TRP A 222 12.08 1.26 12.08
C TRP A 222 11.63 -0.18 11.75
N PRO A 223 11.54 -1.12 12.72
CA PRO A 223 11.01 -2.46 12.48
C PRO A 223 9.56 -2.42 11.99
N LEU A 224 8.75 -1.56 12.59
CA LEU A 224 7.34 -1.36 12.21
C LEU A 224 7.23 -0.84 10.77
N LEU A 225 8.03 0.15 10.39
CA LEU A 225 8.05 0.70 9.03
C LEU A 225 8.50 -0.37 8.01
N THR A 226 9.52 -1.16 8.37
CA THR A 226 10.03 -2.25 7.53
C THR A 226 8.99 -3.35 7.37
N TYR A 227 8.26 -3.68 8.43
CA TYR A 227 7.14 -4.62 8.40
C TYR A 227 6.01 -4.14 7.49
N VAL A 228 5.60 -2.87 7.61
CA VAL A 228 4.58 -2.25 6.75
C VAL A 228 5.00 -2.31 5.28
N TRP A 229 6.24 -1.92 4.99
CA TRP A 229 6.80 -1.97 3.63
C TRP A 229 6.79 -3.39 3.06
N SER A 230 7.30 -4.35 3.83
CA SER A 230 7.36 -5.75 3.41
C SER A 230 5.97 -6.35 3.20
N THR A 231 4.99 -5.99 4.04
CA THR A 231 3.59 -6.40 3.90
C THR A 231 2.99 -5.86 2.59
N LEU A 232 3.22 -4.59 2.26
CA LEU A 232 2.75 -4.03 0.99
C LEU A 232 3.37 -4.71 -0.23
N LEU A 233 4.67 -5.01 -0.18
CA LEU A 233 5.34 -5.77 -1.24
C LEU A 233 4.77 -7.18 -1.39
N LEU A 234 4.55 -7.88 -0.27
CA LEU A 234 3.93 -9.20 -0.27
C LEU A 234 2.52 -9.15 -0.90
N LEU A 235 1.70 -8.18 -0.51
CA LEU A 235 0.37 -7.99 -1.10
C LEU A 235 0.44 -7.69 -2.60
N LEU A 236 1.40 -6.87 -3.03
CA LEU A 236 1.61 -6.57 -4.45
C LEU A 236 1.97 -7.82 -5.24
N VAL A 237 2.91 -8.63 -4.74
CA VAL A 237 3.35 -9.87 -5.39
C VAL A 237 2.20 -10.88 -5.47
N ILE A 238 1.48 -11.11 -4.35
CA ILE A 238 0.31 -12.01 -4.34
C ILE A 238 -0.73 -11.54 -5.35
N SER A 239 -1.01 -10.24 -5.40
CA SER A 239 -2.00 -9.68 -6.32
C SER A 239 -1.58 -9.85 -7.78
N LEU A 240 -0.29 -9.69 -8.10
CA LEU A 240 0.25 -9.91 -9.45
C LEU A 240 0.16 -11.38 -9.86
N LEU A 241 0.48 -12.29 -8.94
CA LEU A 241 0.36 -13.73 -9.17
C LEU A 241 -1.09 -14.13 -9.45
N LEU A 242 -2.04 -13.64 -8.63
CA LEU A 242 -3.46 -13.89 -8.85
C LEU A 242 -3.92 -13.35 -10.22
N HIS A 243 -3.46 -12.15 -10.60
CA HIS A 243 -3.77 -11.59 -11.92
C HIS A 243 -3.21 -12.42 -13.08
N ALA A 244 -1.96 -12.89 -12.95
CA ALA A 244 -1.34 -13.77 -13.95
C ALA A 244 -2.10 -15.09 -14.09
N ILE A 245 -2.48 -15.72 -12.97
CA ILE A 245 -3.23 -16.99 -12.96
C ILE A 245 -4.59 -16.81 -13.64
N VAL A 246 -5.34 -15.76 -13.29
CA VAL A 246 -6.65 -15.47 -13.89
C VAL A 246 -6.52 -15.17 -15.39
N GLY A 247 -5.49 -14.41 -15.79
CA GLY A 247 -5.21 -14.10 -17.19
C GLY A 247 -4.92 -15.35 -18.03
N VAL A 248 -4.06 -16.24 -17.53
CA VAL A 248 -3.75 -17.52 -18.19
C VAL A 248 -5.00 -18.39 -18.28
N GLY A 249 -5.75 -18.53 -17.18
CA GLY A 249 -6.98 -19.33 -17.17
C GLY A 249 -8.01 -18.87 -18.20
N LYS A 250 -8.19 -17.55 -18.35
CA LYS A 250 -9.08 -17.00 -19.37
C LYS A 250 -8.60 -17.29 -20.80
N SER A 251 -7.29 -17.12 -21.07
CA SER A 251 -6.73 -17.39 -22.40
C SER A 251 -6.88 -18.84 -22.84
N MET A 252 -6.80 -19.79 -21.90
CA MET A 252 -6.99 -21.21 -22.16
C MET A 252 -8.47 -21.54 -22.45
N LEU A 253 -9.41 -20.90 -21.76
CA LEU A 253 -10.84 -21.08 -21.98
C LEU A 253 -11.28 -20.50 -23.34
N ASP A 254 -10.75 -19.33 -23.72
CA ASP A 254 -11.04 -18.70 -25.01
C ASP A 254 -10.47 -19.53 -26.19
N SER A 255 -9.34 -20.22 -25.95
CA SER A 255 -8.72 -21.12 -26.93
C SER A 255 -9.51 -22.42 -27.15
N THR A 256 -10.19 -22.94 -26.14
CA THR A 256 -11.06 -24.13 -26.30
C THR A 256 -12.42 -23.78 -26.91
N ALA A 257 -12.95 -22.58 -26.65
CA ALA A 257 -14.19 -22.11 -27.24
C ALA A 257 -14.08 -21.79 -28.74
N SER A 258 -12.88 -21.44 -29.22
CA SER A 258 -12.60 -21.12 -30.63
C SER A 258 -12.24 -22.35 -31.49
N GLY A 259 -12.72 -23.54 -31.10
CA GLY A 259 -12.55 -24.79 -31.84
C GLY A 259 -12.83 -24.68 -33.36
N PRO A 260 -12.30 -25.62 -34.17
CA PRO A 260 -11.99 -25.44 -35.60
C PRO A 260 -13.22 -25.22 -36.49
N ALA A 261 -13.81 -24.03 -36.44
CA ALA A 261 -14.98 -23.66 -37.24
C ALA A 261 -14.63 -23.06 -38.61
N GLN A 262 -13.36 -22.99 -39.01
CA GLN A 262 -12.96 -22.52 -40.35
C GLN A 262 -12.07 -23.53 -41.07
N GLY A 263 -12.64 -24.70 -41.33
CA GLY A 263 -12.11 -25.69 -42.26
C GLY A 263 -13.18 -26.17 -43.24
N GLY A 264 -14.00 -25.27 -43.80
CA GLY A 264 -15.08 -25.70 -44.68
C GLY A 264 -15.63 -24.60 -45.59
N LYS A 265 -15.44 -24.79 -46.90
CA LYS A 265 -16.12 -24.13 -48.02
C LYS A 265 -15.56 -22.79 -48.52
N LYS A 266 -14.36 -22.84 -49.11
CA LYS A 266 -14.07 -22.11 -50.36
C LYS A 266 -13.50 -23.08 -51.40
N SER A 267 -14.35 -23.94 -51.95
CA SER A 267 -14.06 -24.61 -53.23
C SER A 267 -15.36 -25.02 -53.89
N ALA A 268 -15.81 -24.17 -54.81
CA ALA A 268 -16.59 -24.52 -56.00
C ALA A 268 -16.93 -23.21 -56.74
N LYS A 269 -15.93 -22.60 -57.36
CA LYS A 269 -16.13 -21.78 -58.55
C LYS A 269 -15.56 -22.64 -59.67
N ALA A 270 -16.41 -23.51 -60.22
CA ALA A 270 -16.13 -24.27 -61.42
C ALA A 270 -16.88 -23.56 -62.54
N ASP A 271 -16.11 -23.16 -63.54
CA ASP A 271 -16.52 -22.49 -64.75
C ASP A 271 -17.53 -23.34 -65.55
N ALA A 272 -18.58 -22.70 -66.01
CA ALA A 272 -19.42 -23.11 -67.13
C ALA A 272 -19.87 -21.85 -67.88
#